data_AF-A0A661B4E5-F1
#
_entry.id   AF-A0A661B4E5-F1
#
_cell.length_a   1.000
_cell.length_b   1.000
_cell.length_c   1.000
_cell.angle_alpha   90.00
_cell.angle_beta   90.00
_cell.angle_gamma   90.00
#
_symmetry.space_group_name_H-M   'P 1'
#
loop_
_entity.id
_entity.type
_entity.pdbx_description
1 polymer ?
#
loop_
_entity_poly.entity_id
_entity_poly.type
_entity_poly.pdbx_seq_one_letter_code
_entity_poly.pdbx_strand_id
1 'polypeptide(L)'
;PQSISELSEEYDRSIYEFACKAKKSFGFLKALCNKKEQYNYCEELVRDMLANARRKGEMGLYTDAILRLYRSVELWTQWKLGSDHKIDTSNVKEEDIPQYLIKEFACYKRNNKYKFYKLPLLASIKLLAEKRNKQAKKIINEMKDDLNDLMRARNYCSLEHNMEPRSKKDYDRLFDKVLKMIDFEEVELRIFPKF
;
A
#
# COMPACT_ATOMS: atom_id res chain seq x y z
N PRO A 1 -30.24 16.74 3.68
CA PRO A 1 -29.38 16.35 4.83
C PRO A 1 -29.40 17.47 5.88
N GLN A 2 -29.75 17.15 7.13
CA GLN A 2 -29.69 18.12 8.24
C GLN A 2 -28.28 18.68 8.37
N SER A 3 -28.15 19.98 8.60
CA SER A 3 -26.84 20.62 8.76
C SER A 3 -26.21 20.20 10.09
N ILE A 4 -24.88 20.07 10.15
CA ILE A 4 -24.16 19.73 11.41
C ILE A 4 -24.47 20.76 12.53
N SER A 5 -24.90 21.97 12.15
CA SER A 5 -25.37 23.02 13.06
C SER A 5 -26.73 22.76 13.72
N GLU A 6 -27.51 21.77 13.25
CA GLU A 6 -28.81 21.39 13.82
C GLU A 6 -28.70 20.29 14.90
N LEU A 7 -27.50 19.80 15.20
CA LEU A 7 -27.26 18.91 16.34
C LEU A 7 -27.36 19.76 17.62
N SER A 8 -28.50 19.66 18.33
CA SER A 8 -28.75 20.39 19.58
C SER A 8 -27.81 19.92 20.71
N GLU A 9 -27.51 20.83 21.65
CA GLU A 9 -26.62 20.58 22.81
C GLU A 9 -27.05 19.38 23.69
N GLU A 10 -28.29 18.92 23.53
CA GLU A 10 -28.88 17.80 24.27
C GLU A 10 -28.55 16.43 23.63
N TYR A 11 -28.18 16.40 22.35
CA TYR A 11 -27.79 15.19 21.62
C TYR A 11 -26.28 15.05 21.54
N ASP A 12 -25.76 14.44 22.61
CA ASP A 12 -24.51 13.68 22.70
C ASP A 12 -23.28 14.36 22.06
N ARG A 13 -22.58 15.15 22.89
CA ARG A 13 -21.29 15.81 22.58
C ARG A 13 -20.31 14.90 21.83
N SER A 14 -20.33 13.59 22.10
CA SER A 14 -19.51 12.59 21.40
C SER A 14 -19.81 12.53 19.89
N ILE A 15 -21.09 12.56 19.51
CA ILE A 15 -21.56 12.54 18.12
C ILE A 15 -21.16 13.83 17.41
N TYR A 16 -21.32 14.98 18.06
CA TYR A 16 -20.88 16.26 17.51
C TYR A 16 -19.36 16.29 17.29
N GLU A 17 -18.57 15.85 18.27
CA GLU A 17 -17.11 15.76 18.14
C GLU A 17 -16.69 14.79 17.03
N PHE A 18 -17.34 13.64 16.91
CA PHE A 18 -17.13 12.70 15.82
C PHE A 18 -17.44 13.35 14.47
N ALA A 19 -18.58 14.01 14.32
CA ALA A 19 -19.00 14.68 13.09
C ALA A 19 -18.01 15.78 12.67
N CYS A 20 -17.53 16.60 13.61
CA CYS A 20 -16.51 17.61 13.36
C CYS A 20 -15.19 16.99 12.89
N LYS A 21 -14.74 15.90 13.53
CA LYS A 21 -13.52 15.18 13.13
C LYS A 21 -13.69 14.48 11.76
N ALA A 22 -14.86 13.91 11.48
CA ALA A 22 -15.17 13.26 10.20
C ALA A 22 -15.21 14.27 9.04
N LYS A 23 -15.76 15.47 9.27
CA LYS A 23 -15.76 16.56 8.29
C LYS A 23 -14.33 16.96 7.86
N LYS A 24 -13.36 16.92 8.77
CA LYS A 24 -11.93 17.17 8.44
C LYS A 24 -11.35 16.12 7.48
N SER A 25 -11.88 14.90 7.48
CA SER A 25 -11.47 13.82 6.56
C SER A 25 -12.16 13.89 5.20
N PHE A 26 -13.29 14.60 5.08
CA PHE A 26 -14.12 14.61 3.87
C PHE A 26 -13.39 15.11 2.62
N GLY A 27 -12.65 16.21 2.72
CA GLY A 27 -11.92 16.78 1.58
C GLY A 27 -10.91 15.81 0.97
N PHE A 28 -10.27 15.00 1.80
CA PHE A 28 -9.36 13.95 1.35
C PHE A 28 -10.06 12.77 0.74
N LEU A 29 -11.11 12.26 1.37
CA LEU A 29 -11.88 11.14 0.82
C LEU A 29 -12.41 11.51 -0.58
N LYS A 30 -12.85 12.75 -0.76
CA LYS A 30 -13.26 13.27 -2.06
C LYS A 30 -12.09 13.32 -3.07
N ALA A 31 -10.93 13.82 -2.64
CA ALA A 31 -9.72 13.82 -3.49
C ALA A 31 -9.27 12.41 -3.88
N LEU A 32 -9.35 11.45 -2.96
CA LEU A 32 -9.01 10.04 -3.18
C LEU A 32 -9.92 9.40 -4.23
N CYS A 33 -11.24 9.63 -4.12
CA CYS A 33 -12.22 9.15 -5.10
C CYS A 33 -11.93 9.71 -6.50
N ASN A 34 -11.70 11.02 -6.62
CA ASN A 34 -11.46 11.67 -7.90
C ASN A 34 -10.13 11.22 -8.55
N LYS A 35 -9.06 11.05 -7.75
CA LYS A 35 -7.75 10.63 -8.28
C LYS A 35 -7.76 9.19 -8.79
N LYS A 36 -8.54 8.31 -8.18
CA LYS A 36 -8.68 6.91 -8.62
C LYS A 36 -9.28 6.81 -10.03
N GLU A 37 -10.13 7.75 -10.42
CA GLU A 37 -10.70 7.81 -11.78
C GLU A 37 -9.67 8.25 -12.84
N GLN A 38 -8.64 9.01 -12.44
CA GLN A 38 -7.61 9.53 -13.33
C GLN A 38 -6.35 8.65 -13.38
N TYR A 39 -5.98 8.04 -12.26
CA TYR A 39 -4.83 7.16 -12.12
C TYR A 39 -5.22 5.93 -11.29
N ASN A 40 -4.88 4.73 -11.79
CA ASN A 40 -5.17 3.49 -11.05
C ASN A 40 -4.48 3.42 -9.67
N TYR A 41 -3.38 4.15 -9.49
CA TYR A 41 -2.56 4.16 -8.27
C TYR A 41 -1.99 5.57 -8.01
N CYS A 42 -2.08 6.06 -6.78
CA CYS A 42 -1.55 7.35 -6.35
C CYS A 42 -1.03 7.30 -4.91
N GLU A 43 -0.28 8.35 -4.51
CA GLU A 43 0.26 8.50 -3.17
C GLU A 43 -0.82 8.39 -2.08
N GLU A 44 -1.98 9.01 -2.29
CA GLU A 44 -3.06 9.01 -1.31
C GLU A 44 -3.61 7.61 -1.02
N LEU A 45 -3.60 6.71 -2.02
CA LEU A 45 -3.98 5.31 -1.82
C LEU A 45 -2.94 4.55 -0.97
N VAL A 46 -1.66 4.87 -1.12
CA VAL A 46 -0.59 4.31 -0.28
C VAL A 46 -0.78 4.76 1.17
N ARG A 47 -0.97 6.07 1.39
CA ARG A 47 -1.22 6.65 2.72
C ARG A 47 -2.46 6.08 3.38
N ASP A 48 -3.56 5.93 2.63
CA ASP A 48 -4.79 5.33 3.15
C ASP A 48 -4.60 3.87 3.54
N MET A 49 -3.89 3.09 2.70
CA MET A 49 -3.61 1.69 2.98
C MET A 49 -2.75 1.50 4.24
N LEU A 50 -1.72 2.33 4.43
CA LEU A 50 -0.91 2.35 5.66
C LEU A 50 -1.73 2.71 6.90
N ALA A 51 -2.55 3.77 6.80
CA ALA A 51 -3.43 4.16 7.89
C ALA A 51 -4.44 3.04 8.21
N ASN A 52 -4.89 2.30 7.20
CA ASN A 52 -5.79 1.16 7.37
C ASN A 52 -5.09 -0.04 8.04
N ALA A 53 -3.82 -0.31 7.67
CA ALA A 53 -2.98 -1.29 8.36
C ALA A 53 -2.84 -0.94 9.85
N ARG A 54 -2.57 0.35 10.17
CA ARG A 54 -2.49 0.84 11.55
C ARG A 54 -3.76 0.58 12.35
N ARG A 55 -4.93 0.97 11.82
CA ARG A 55 -6.22 0.72 12.47
C ARG A 55 -6.44 -0.77 12.75
N LYS A 56 -6.09 -1.64 11.82
CA LYS A 56 -6.20 -3.10 12.02
C LYS A 56 -5.26 -3.61 13.10
N GLY A 57 -4.03 -3.12 13.16
CA GLY A 57 -3.08 -3.42 14.24
C GLY A 57 -3.60 -2.99 15.61
N GLU A 58 -4.14 -1.76 15.72
CA GLU A 58 -4.76 -1.24 16.95
C GLU A 58 -5.95 -2.09 17.42
N MET A 59 -6.69 -2.70 16.49
CA MET A 59 -7.81 -3.61 16.78
C MET A 59 -7.37 -5.05 17.13
N GLY A 60 -6.06 -5.34 17.14
CA GLY A 60 -5.54 -6.69 17.34
C GLY A 60 -5.71 -7.62 16.13
N LEU A 61 -6.12 -7.09 14.97
CA LEU A 61 -6.32 -7.86 13.74
C LEU A 61 -5.03 -7.94 12.93
N TYR A 62 -3.99 -8.57 13.49
CA TYR A 62 -2.61 -8.50 12.98
C TYR A 62 -2.42 -9.13 11.61
N THR A 63 -3.05 -10.27 11.32
CA THR A 63 -3.04 -10.89 9.98
C THR A 63 -3.59 -9.91 8.93
N ASP A 64 -4.72 -9.28 9.24
CA ASP A 64 -5.41 -8.31 8.39
C ASP A 64 -4.56 -7.03 8.20
N ALA A 65 -3.84 -6.61 9.25
CA ALA A 65 -2.90 -5.48 9.21
C ALA A 65 -1.67 -5.77 8.34
N ILE A 66 -1.08 -6.96 8.45
CA ILE A 66 0.11 -7.38 7.67
C ILE A 66 -0.23 -7.48 6.17
N LEU A 67 -1.41 -7.99 5.82
CA LEU A 67 -1.86 -8.00 4.41
C LEU A 67 -1.93 -6.59 3.82
N ARG A 68 -2.35 -5.60 4.62
CA ARG A 68 -2.42 -4.18 4.21
C ARG A 68 -1.04 -3.53 4.14
N LEU A 69 -0.13 -3.90 5.03
CA LEU A 69 1.27 -3.49 4.93
C LEU A 69 1.91 -3.94 3.62
N TYR A 70 1.75 -5.22 3.28
CA TYR A 70 2.21 -5.75 1.99
C TYR A 70 1.57 -5.01 0.82
N ARG A 71 0.24 -4.80 0.87
CA ARG A 71 -0.50 -4.07 -0.18
C ARG A 71 -0.01 -2.63 -0.34
N SER A 72 0.42 -1.98 0.73
CA SER A 72 0.96 -0.61 0.68
C SER A 72 2.23 -0.54 -0.16
N VAL A 73 3.13 -1.53 -0.03
CA VAL A 73 4.37 -1.59 -0.84
C VAL A 73 4.05 -1.90 -2.31
N GLU A 74 3.06 -2.74 -2.58
CA GLU A 74 2.57 -2.96 -3.94
C GLU A 74 2.01 -1.67 -4.55
N LEU A 75 1.11 -0.98 -3.83
CA LEU A 75 0.52 0.28 -4.30
C LEU A 75 1.58 1.34 -4.56
N TRP A 76 2.59 1.45 -3.69
CA TRP A 76 3.70 2.37 -3.88
C TRP A 76 4.48 2.06 -5.17
N THR A 77 4.81 0.79 -5.39
CA THR A 77 5.53 0.34 -6.58
C THR A 77 4.72 0.60 -7.84
N GLN A 78 3.42 0.28 -7.79
CA GLN A 78 2.46 0.50 -8.88
C GLN A 78 2.28 1.99 -9.19
N TRP A 79 2.19 2.83 -8.16
CA TRP A 79 2.11 4.28 -8.30
C TRP A 79 3.36 4.84 -8.97
N LYS A 80 4.57 4.49 -8.50
CA LYS A 80 5.82 5.01 -9.08
C LYS A 80 6.02 4.55 -10.52
N LEU A 81 5.81 3.26 -10.83
CA LEU A 81 5.87 2.77 -12.21
C LEU A 81 4.81 3.41 -13.12
N GLY A 82 3.58 3.56 -12.64
CA GLY A 82 2.47 4.12 -13.41
C GLY A 82 2.62 5.61 -13.66
N SER A 83 2.96 6.40 -12.64
CA SER A 83 3.05 7.86 -12.75
C SER A 83 4.35 8.34 -13.41
N ASP A 84 5.49 7.77 -13.03
CA ASP A 84 6.80 8.23 -13.52
C ASP A 84 7.16 7.61 -14.89
N HIS A 85 6.60 6.43 -15.21
CA HIS A 85 6.99 5.66 -16.40
C HIS A 85 5.82 5.15 -17.26
N LYS A 86 4.56 5.37 -16.87
CA LYS A 86 3.36 4.88 -17.58
C LYS A 86 3.33 3.34 -17.72
N ILE A 87 3.92 2.63 -16.76
CA ILE A 87 4.00 1.16 -16.75
C ILE A 87 2.93 0.59 -15.81
N ASP A 88 2.08 -0.28 -16.33
CA ASP A 88 1.18 -1.11 -15.53
C ASP A 88 1.84 -2.46 -15.20
N THR A 89 2.11 -2.70 -13.92
CA THR A 89 2.69 -3.96 -13.39
C THR A 89 1.93 -5.24 -13.82
N SER A 90 0.64 -5.13 -14.14
CA SER A 90 -0.19 -6.25 -14.59
C SER A 90 -0.11 -6.53 -16.10
N ASN A 91 0.48 -5.59 -16.85
CA ASN A 91 0.55 -5.61 -18.30
C ASN A 91 1.82 -4.90 -18.81
N VAL A 92 2.99 -5.23 -18.24
CA VAL A 92 4.27 -4.62 -18.60
C VAL A 92 4.68 -5.08 -20.00
N LYS A 93 5.07 -4.16 -20.87
CA LYS A 93 5.59 -4.50 -22.20
C LYS A 93 7.05 -4.91 -22.11
N GLU A 94 7.48 -5.84 -22.96
CA GLU A 94 8.90 -6.25 -23.03
C GLU A 94 9.84 -5.07 -23.31
N GLU A 95 9.41 -4.09 -24.11
CA GLU A 95 10.19 -2.87 -24.42
C GLU A 95 10.49 -2.01 -23.20
N ASP A 96 9.67 -2.11 -22.15
CA ASP A 96 9.87 -1.38 -20.89
C ASP A 96 10.89 -2.09 -19.97
N ILE A 97 11.20 -3.36 -20.24
CA ILE A 97 12.07 -4.20 -19.40
C ILE A 97 13.51 -4.15 -19.94
N PRO A 98 14.51 -3.80 -19.10
CA PRO A 98 15.91 -3.87 -19.49
C PRO A 98 16.31 -5.26 -20.01
N GLN A 99 17.10 -5.32 -21.09
CA GLN A 99 17.40 -6.55 -21.82
C GLN A 99 17.89 -7.71 -20.93
N TYR A 100 18.73 -7.41 -19.93
CA TYR A 100 19.28 -8.44 -19.04
C TYR A 100 18.25 -8.99 -18.02
N LEU A 101 17.18 -8.24 -17.73
CA LEU A 101 16.08 -8.71 -16.88
C LEU A 101 15.04 -9.55 -17.64
N ILE A 102 15.01 -9.49 -18.98
CA ILE A 102 14.04 -10.26 -19.79
C ILE A 102 14.12 -11.76 -19.49
N LYS A 103 15.34 -12.31 -19.38
CA LYS A 103 15.54 -13.74 -19.07
C LYS A 103 15.04 -14.07 -17.67
N GLU A 104 15.28 -13.21 -16.69
CA GLU A 104 14.81 -13.39 -15.32
C GLU A 104 13.27 -13.33 -15.25
N PHE A 105 12.66 -12.40 -15.99
CA PHE A 105 11.22 -12.15 -15.95
C PHE A 105 10.42 -13.07 -16.89
N ALA A 106 11.07 -13.95 -17.63
CA ALA A 106 10.44 -14.84 -18.60
C ALA A 106 9.25 -15.64 -18.02
N CYS A 107 9.35 -16.08 -16.76
CA CYS A 107 8.29 -16.82 -16.07
C CYS A 107 7.02 -15.99 -15.77
N TYR A 108 7.09 -14.66 -15.87
CA TYR A 108 5.97 -13.75 -15.66
C TYR A 108 5.26 -13.33 -16.95
N LYS A 109 5.72 -13.86 -18.09
CA LYS A 109 5.14 -13.57 -19.40
C LYS A 109 3.73 -14.16 -19.50
N ARG A 110 2.75 -13.32 -19.85
CA ARG A 110 1.33 -13.71 -19.98
C ARG A 110 1.02 -14.35 -21.33
N ASN A 111 1.67 -13.87 -22.39
CA ASN A 111 1.34 -14.26 -23.76
C ASN A 111 2.61 -14.23 -24.64
N ASN A 112 2.81 -15.30 -25.40
CA ASN A 112 3.93 -15.43 -26.33
C ASN A 112 3.80 -14.53 -27.57
N LYS A 113 2.57 -14.23 -28.00
CA LYS A 113 2.26 -13.42 -29.19
C LYS A 113 2.50 -11.93 -28.99
N TYR A 114 2.13 -11.39 -27.83
CA TYR A 114 2.14 -9.94 -27.58
C TYR A 114 3.14 -9.47 -26.52
N LYS A 115 4.04 -10.36 -26.06
CA LYS A 115 5.17 -10.04 -25.17
C LYS A 115 4.83 -9.14 -23.96
N PHE A 116 3.74 -9.45 -23.28
CA PHE A 116 3.31 -8.77 -22.03
C PHE A 116 3.63 -9.61 -20.79
N TYR A 117 3.91 -8.94 -19.67
CA TYR A 117 4.31 -9.54 -18.40
C TYR A 117 3.38 -9.08 -17.26
N LYS A 118 3.07 -9.98 -16.32
CA LYS A 118 2.43 -9.66 -15.04
C LYS A 118 3.45 -9.82 -13.93
N LEU A 119 4.09 -8.73 -13.53
CA LEU A 119 5.20 -8.77 -12.58
C LEU A 119 4.69 -8.86 -11.13
N PRO A 120 5.21 -9.79 -10.30
CA PRO A 120 4.98 -9.76 -8.86
C PRO A 120 5.74 -8.58 -8.22
N LEU A 121 5.51 -8.36 -6.92
CA LEU A 121 6.08 -7.24 -6.17
C LEU A 121 7.60 -7.12 -6.33
N LEU A 122 8.36 -8.19 -6.06
CA LEU A 122 9.82 -8.16 -6.13
C LEU A 122 10.33 -7.79 -7.54
N ALA A 123 9.76 -8.38 -8.58
CA ALA A 123 10.11 -8.08 -9.96
C ALA A 123 9.73 -6.63 -10.34
N SER A 124 8.61 -6.14 -9.82
CA SER A 124 8.17 -4.75 -10.02
C SER A 124 9.11 -3.75 -9.35
N ILE A 125 9.57 -4.02 -8.12
CA ILE A 125 10.55 -3.18 -7.42
C ILE A 125 11.90 -3.21 -8.16
N LYS A 126 12.35 -4.38 -8.62
CA LYS A 126 13.56 -4.50 -9.47
C LYS A 126 13.45 -3.63 -10.72
N LEU A 127 12.34 -3.73 -11.45
CA LEU A 127 12.10 -2.90 -12.63
C LEU A 127 12.14 -1.40 -12.28
N LEU A 128 11.48 -1.00 -11.19
CA LEU A 128 11.47 0.38 -10.72
C LEU A 128 12.86 0.89 -10.33
N ALA A 129 13.69 0.05 -9.71
CA ALA A 129 15.08 0.37 -9.39
C ALA A 129 15.89 0.68 -10.66
N GLU A 130 15.65 -0.07 -11.75
CA GLU A 130 16.31 0.17 -13.04
C GLU A 130 15.84 1.43 -13.75
N LYS A 131 14.61 1.87 -13.47
CA LYS A 131 14.11 3.17 -13.90
C LYS A 131 14.64 4.34 -13.05
N ARG A 132 15.79 4.14 -12.37
CA ARG A 132 16.55 5.13 -11.59
C ARG A 132 15.83 5.64 -10.33
N ASN A 133 14.83 4.92 -9.84
CA ASN A 133 14.20 5.25 -8.56
C ASN A 133 15.15 4.91 -7.40
N LYS A 134 15.61 5.93 -6.67
CA LYS A 134 16.60 5.79 -5.58
C LYS A 134 16.09 4.90 -4.46
N GLN A 135 14.82 5.06 -4.07
CA GLN A 135 14.24 4.29 -2.98
C GLN A 135 14.06 2.82 -3.36
N ALA A 136 13.64 2.51 -4.58
CA ALA A 136 13.58 1.13 -5.07
C ALA A 136 14.97 0.47 -5.09
N LYS A 137 16.02 1.21 -5.49
CA LYS A 137 17.41 0.72 -5.40
C LYS A 137 17.80 0.41 -3.96
N LYS A 138 17.46 1.30 -3.02
CA LYS A 138 17.69 1.08 -1.58
C LYS A 138 16.99 -0.18 -1.08
N ILE A 139 15.73 -0.39 -1.48
CA ILE A 139 14.99 -1.61 -1.11
C ILE A 139 15.73 -2.87 -1.58
N ILE A 140 16.19 -2.90 -2.84
CA ILE A 140 16.85 -4.08 -3.41
C ILE A 140 18.24 -4.33 -2.82
N ASN A 141 19.01 -3.27 -2.56
CA ASN A 141 20.40 -3.38 -2.15
C ASN A 141 20.59 -3.48 -0.64
N GLU A 142 19.77 -2.77 0.14
CA GLU A 142 19.98 -2.58 1.58
C GLU A 142 18.86 -3.21 2.42
N MET A 143 17.64 -3.36 1.87
CA MET A 143 16.47 -3.80 2.64
C MET A 143 15.88 -5.13 2.12
N LYS A 144 16.69 -5.93 1.44
CA LYS A 144 16.25 -7.19 0.83
C LYS A 144 15.68 -8.17 1.86
N ASP A 145 16.30 -8.26 3.04
CA ASP A 145 15.83 -9.13 4.11
C ASP A 145 14.52 -8.65 4.72
N ASP A 146 14.32 -7.33 4.81
CA ASP A 146 13.07 -6.74 5.26
C ASP A 146 11.93 -7.00 4.27
N LEU A 147 12.20 -6.88 2.98
CA LEU A 147 11.24 -7.21 1.92
C LEU A 147 10.89 -8.70 1.93
N ASN A 148 11.89 -9.58 2.09
CA ASN A 148 11.67 -11.02 2.19
C ASN A 148 10.85 -11.40 3.43
N ASP A 149 11.11 -10.76 4.57
CA ASP A 149 10.31 -10.91 5.79
C ASP A 149 8.85 -10.55 5.55
N LEU A 150 8.59 -9.41 4.89
CA LEU A 150 7.23 -8.97 4.56
C LEU A 150 6.54 -9.94 3.60
N MET A 151 7.23 -10.41 2.56
CA MET A 151 6.69 -11.39 1.61
C MET A 151 6.37 -12.73 2.29
N ARG A 152 7.24 -13.21 3.19
CA ARG A 152 7.00 -14.42 3.98
C ARG A 152 5.79 -14.25 4.89
N ALA A 153 5.70 -13.13 5.60
CA ALA A 153 4.57 -12.83 6.47
C ALA A 153 3.25 -12.81 5.70
N ARG A 154 3.20 -12.18 4.52
CA ARG A 154 2.00 -12.17 3.66
C ARG A 154 1.62 -13.56 3.17
N ASN A 155 2.60 -14.38 2.79
CA ASN A 155 2.32 -15.75 2.33
C ASN A 155 1.74 -16.59 3.44
N TYR A 156 2.26 -16.45 4.66
CA TYR A 156 1.70 -17.08 5.85
C TYR A 156 0.24 -16.65 6.06
N CYS A 157 -0.06 -15.35 6.06
CA CYS A 157 -1.43 -14.83 6.18
C CYS A 157 -2.42 -15.33 5.11
N SER A 158 -1.95 -15.81 3.95
CA SER A 158 -2.79 -16.37 2.89
C SER A 158 -3.04 -17.88 3.04
N LEU A 159 -2.18 -18.58 3.79
CA LEU A 159 -2.29 -20.02 4.07
C LEU A 159 -3.12 -20.30 5.34
N GLU A 160 -3.38 -19.25 6.13
CA GLU A 160 -3.94 -19.27 7.48
C GLU A 160 -5.47 -19.25 7.54
N HIS A 161 -6.16 -20.12 6.82
CA HIS A 161 -7.45 -20.56 7.39
C HIS A 161 -7.25 -21.50 8.60
N ASN A 162 -6.02 -22.00 8.85
CA ASN A 162 -5.74 -23.06 9.84
C ASN A 162 -4.49 -22.91 10.76
N MET A 163 -3.83 -21.75 10.91
CA MET A 163 -2.62 -21.62 11.79
C MET A 163 -2.63 -20.37 12.69
N GLU A 164 -1.69 -20.32 13.65
CA GLU A 164 -1.65 -19.37 14.78
C GLU A 164 -1.61 -17.88 14.37
N PRO A 165 -2.47 -17.01 14.94
CA PRO A 165 -2.51 -15.59 14.63
C PRO A 165 -1.15 -14.89 14.77
N ARG A 166 -0.79 -14.04 13.81
CA ARG A 166 0.42 -13.20 13.90
C ARG A 166 0.39 -12.34 15.16
N SER A 167 1.56 -12.15 15.78
CA SER A 167 1.68 -11.37 17.02
C SER A 167 1.69 -9.87 16.79
N LYS A 168 1.37 -9.09 17.82
CA LYS A 168 1.57 -7.62 17.84
C LYS A 168 3.01 -7.25 17.49
N LYS A 169 3.98 -7.97 18.07
CA LYS A 169 5.41 -7.74 17.87
C LYS A 169 5.81 -7.90 16.41
N ASP A 170 5.24 -8.88 15.71
CA ASP A 170 5.46 -9.06 14.28
C ASP A 170 4.91 -7.91 13.45
N TYR A 171 3.67 -7.50 13.77
CA TYR A 171 3.03 -6.37 13.11
C TYR A 171 3.83 -5.08 13.32
N ASP A 172 4.15 -4.71 14.56
CA ASP A 172 4.89 -3.48 14.88
C ASP A 172 6.23 -3.44 14.12
N ARG A 173 6.99 -4.54 14.17
CA ARG A 173 8.27 -4.67 13.45
C ARG A 173 8.11 -4.49 11.95
N LEU A 174 7.09 -5.10 11.34
CA LEU A 174 6.83 -4.99 9.91
C LEU A 174 6.34 -3.60 9.52
N PHE A 175 5.57 -2.95 10.39
CA PHE A 175 5.06 -1.60 10.17
C PHE A 175 6.21 -0.59 10.02
N ASP A 176 7.15 -0.60 10.97
CA ASP A 176 8.36 0.25 10.92
C ASP A 176 9.21 -0.02 9.68
N LYS A 177 9.40 -1.30 9.33
CA LYS A 177 10.15 -1.71 8.13
C LYS A 177 9.48 -1.19 6.86
N VAL A 178 8.15 -1.28 6.77
CA VAL A 178 7.40 -0.79 5.60
C VAL A 178 7.51 0.72 5.46
N LEU A 179 7.31 1.49 6.53
CA LEU A 179 7.48 2.95 6.49
C LEU A 179 8.85 3.36 5.94
N LYS A 180 9.91 2.71 6.42
CA LYS A 180 11.27 2.90 5.90
C LYS A 180 11.44 2.46 4.44
N MET A 181 10.79 1.37 4.02
CA MET A 181 10.88 0.85 2.65
C MET A 181 10.28 1.80 1.62
N ILE A 182 9.14 2.41 1.92
CA ILE A 182 8.46 3.30 0.96
C ILE A 182 8.74 4.79 1.18
N ASP A 183 9.55 5.12 2.19
CA ASP A 183 9.99 6.47 2.58
C ASP A 183 8.81 7.36 3.01
N PHE A 184 8.02 6.86 3.97
CA PHE A 184 6.90 7.56 4.58
C PHE A 184 7.13 7.73 6.07
N GLU A 185 6.64 8.84 6.63
CA GLU A 185 6.64 9.04 8.08
C GLU A 185 5.26 8.73 8.67
N GLU A 186 5.25 8.14 9.87
CA GLU A 186 3.98 7.81 10.53
C GLU A 186 3.12 9.06 10.81
N VAL A 187 3.76 10.21 11.06
CA VAL A 187 3.08 11.48 11.35
C VAL A 187 2.17 11.93 10.20
N GLU A 188 2.49 11.48 8.99
CA GLU A 188 1.74 11.81 7.79
C GLU A 188 0.52 10.88 7.59
N LEU A 189 0.39 9.84 8.43
CA LEU A 189 -0.73 8.89 8.35
C LEU A 189 -1.94 9.45 9.07
N ARG A 190 -3.03 9.55 8.32
CA ARG A 190 -4.31 10.06 8.82
C ARG A 190 -4.83 9.24 9.99
N ILE A 191 -5.27 9.96 11.01
CA ILE A 191 -6.04 9.42 12.12
C ILE A 191 -7.51 9.65 11.78
N PHE A 192 -8.27 8.56 11.67
CA PHE A 192 -9.71 8.65 11.50
C PHE A 192 -10.37 8.80 12.87
N PRO A 193 -11.47 9.56 12.99
CA PRO A 193 -12.19 9.65 14.24
C PRO A 193 -12.65 8.27 14.71
N LYS A 194 -12.50 8.05 16.01
CA LYS A 194 -13.09 6.93 16.73
C LYS A 194 -14.36 7.44 17.42
N PHE A 195 -15.34 6.55 17.54
CA PHE A 195 -16.48 6.75 18.45
C PHE A 195 -16.03 6.43 19.87
#